data_AF-A0A952RBI2-F1
#
_entry.id   AF-A0A952RBI2-F1
#
_cell.length_a   1.000
_cell.length_b   1.000
_cell.length_c   1.000
_cell.angle_alpha   90.00
_cell.angle_beta   90.00
_cell.angle_gamma   90.00
#
_symmetry.space_group_name_H-M   'P 1'
#
loop_
_entity.id
_entity.type
_entity.pdbx_description
1 polymer ?
#
loop_
_entity_poly.entity_id
_entity_poly.type
_entity_poly.pdbx_seq_one_letter_code
_entity_poly.pdbx_strand_id
1 'polypeptide(L)'
;MRERAALTDLVMTELLPRAVVAGSPLFVRGSFPEVAEALRIELVGELGGAPVSLDIALTRGDGGLHGEWPAGAPLGAGTLTAQVFGVDAVDARAHRSPPLAVTVTSVDQLSPQIQEAPSGVAYVNDALVIAGDGFLLGGAEGESFAVLTGCFAREGAACEPIAEQALRAAPVTAFQRDRAAFPLAPRVVGIHPGRFTGQLTVQNRGRVRTTEQGPVSLVLDVIGARVLGVGPLSASLGQRVTLSGGGFVGPSDDDPTAALTRVSLVGDFVARGGRAPVSFELIPEFMSGGSLRYVVNEEDELGALADLRTGQGSFEGTVTPIVSYGGDERVGEGSAVSLSLTPVSQVVYVKFLPSYVESLRHFGLRAVDREVRRRALSVVRELFLGVSLSLREEEPEDFALYTLVEVAGPDPNGLGLLGYDNSPGKDVGNLRLDDRIGGLNALTQENGDPGYGGVFVESLFGFSQHPGGFAQRLAAADPAFDHLFDPFRPDRGGAPVLATEGAPGPVTDLAACEGRAPRELQVACAVHALGSLIGDTLAHELGHALGLAQPEGAAFHHATDAPGRLMDSGDHRPFRERARLAGAAPVMFCTDSYAYLQRILPSGEPDPIPTRVSCD
;
A
#
# COMPACT_ATOMS: atom_id res chain seq x y z
N MET A 1 28.65 -5.95 19.65
CA MET A 1 28.00 -4.66 19.98
C MET A 1 27.88 -3.86 18.70
N ARG A 2 26.65 -3.55 18.31
CA ARG A 2 26.25 -2.88 17.06
C ARG A 2 26.27 -1.36 17.28
N GLU A 3 27.00 -0.59 16.51
CA GLU A 3 26.96 0.89 16.51
C GLU A 3 25.92 1.36 15.48
N ARG A 4 24.60 1.20 15.72
CA ARG A 4 23.62 1.67 14.71
C ARG A 4 23.75 3.21 14.58
N ALA A 5 23.32 3.79 13.48
CA ALA A 5 23.45 5.24 13.28
C ALA A 5 22.61 5.98 14.34
N ALA A 6 23.24 6.93 15.04
CA ALA A 6 22.58 7.74 16.06
C ALA A 6 21.45 8.57 15.44
N LEU A 7 20.39 8.79 16.21
CA LEU A 7 19.23 9.58 15.87
C LEU A 7 19.63 10.98 15.41
N THR A 8 19.29 11.33 14.17
CA THR A 8 19.32 12.72 13.68
C THR A 8 18.09 13.47 14.22
N ASP A 9 18.28 14.74 14.60
CA ASP A 9 17.38 15.50 15.49
C ASP A 9 15.87 15.37 15.20
N LEU A 10 15.07 15.30 16.28
CA LEU A 10 13.61 15.35 16.21
C LEU A 10 13.15 16.76 15.80
N VAL A 11 12.24 16.87 14.84
CA VAL A 11 11.69 18.17 14.42
C VAL A 11 10.19 18.15 14.53
N MET A 12 9.62 19.11 15.26
CA MET A 12 8.18 19.35 15.30
C MET A 12 7.87 20.67 14.60
N THR A 13 6.84 20.68 13.76
CA THR A 13 6.41 21.86 13.01
C THR A 13 5.00 22.32 13.37
N GLU A 14 4.16 21.44 13.92
CA GLU A 14 2.76 21.75 14.23
C GLU A 14 2.20 20.86 15.34
N LEU A 15 1.26 21.40 16.12
CA LEU A 15 0.43 20.68 17.08
C LEU A 15 -1.05 20.99 16.80
N LEU A 16 -1.86 19.97 16.57
CA LEU A 16 -3.30 20.04 16.33
C LEU A 16 -4.07 19.10 17.26
N PRO A 17 -5.36 19.36 17.53
CA PRO A 17 -6.10 20.60 17.26
C PRO A 17 -5.73 21.72 18.25
N ARG A 18 -6.14 22.97 17.95
CA ARG A 18 -5.94 24.11 18.87
C ARG A 18 -6.99 24.20 19.98
N ALA A 19 -8.22 23.75 19.71
CA ALA A 19 -9.27 23.62 20.72
C ALA A 19 -9.35 22.17 21.18
N VAL A 20 -9.24 21.95 22.50
CA VAL A 20 -9.14 20.61 23.11
C VAL A 20 -10.08 20.47 24.30
N VAL A 21 -10.61 19.28 24.46
CA VAL A 21 -11.35 18.78 25.62
C VAL A 21 -10.64 17.52 26.15
N ALA A 22 -11.04 17.03 27.32
CA ALA A 22 -10.51 15.76 27.80
C ALA A 22 -10.78 14.64 26.78
N GLY A 23 -9.74 13.90 26.42
CA GLY A 23 -9.80 12.83 25.42
C GLY A 23 -9.62 13.29 23.96
N SER A 24 -9.33 14.57 23.71
CA SER A 24 -9.07 15.04 22.34
C SER A 24 -7.88 14.32 21.73
N PRO A 25 -7.99 13.77 20.51
CA PRO A 25 -6.85 13.23 19.82
C PRO A 25 -5.92 14.39 19.42
N LEU A 26 -4.65 14.26 19.76
CA LEU A 26 -3.60 15.20 19.41
C LEU A 26 -2.80 14.66 18.23
N PHE A 27 -2.39 15.56 17.35
CA PHE A 27 -1.53 15.27 16.22
C PHE A 27 -0.35 16.22 16.19
N VAL A 28 0.83 15.62 16.13
CA VAL A 28 2.11 16.32 16.07
C VAL A 28 2.72 16.07 14.71
N ARG A 29 2.81 17.13 13.90
CA ARG A 29 3.44 17.08 12.58
C ARG A 29 4.93 17.40 12.72
N GLY A 30 5.75 16.68 11.96
CA GLY A 30 7.19 16.84 12.05
C GLY A 30 7.98 15.77 11.32
N SER A 31 9.28 15.72 11.60
CA SER A 31 10.20 14.66 11.15
C SER A 31 10.70 13.89 12.37
N PHE A 32 10.36 12.61 12.42
CA PHE A 32 10.65 11.73 13.55
C PHE A 32 11.22 10.40 13.01
N PRO A 33 12.55 10.18 13.03
CA PRO A 33 13.16 8.96 12.51
C PRO A 33 12.62 7.70 13.19
N GLU A 34 12.42 6.60 12.47
CA GLU A 34 11.81 5.36 13.02
C GLU A 34 12.56 4.79 14.24
N VAL A 35 13.88 5.03 14.32
CA VAL A 35 14.73 4.62 15.44
C VAL A 35 14.39 5.31 16.76
N ALA A 36 13.57 6.36 16.76
CA ALA A 36 13.09 6.99 18.00
C ALA A 36 11.97 6.15 18.63
N GLU A 37 12.21 5.70 19.85
CA GLU A 37 11.26 4.99 20.71
C GLU A 37 10.87 5.85 21.94
N ALA A 38 9.89 5.38 22.71
CA ALA A 38 9.39 6.05 23.93
C ALA A 38 9.03 7.52 23.69
N LEU A 39 8.33 7.79 22.58
CA LEU A 39 7.98 9.13 22.16
C LEU A 39 6.96 9.77 23.11
N ARG A 40 7.20 11.03 23.46
CA ARG A 40 6.30 11.85 24.28
C ARG A 40 6.42 13.33 23.94
N ILE A 41 5.41 14.11 24.28
CA ILE A 41 5.42 15.58 24.14
C ILE A 41 5.27 16.22 25.52
N GLU A 42 6.17 17.14 25.83
CA GLU A 42 6.08 18.00 27.01
C GLU A 42 5.46 19.34 26.58
N LEU A 43 4.42 19.77 27.28
CA LEU A 43 3.76 21.05 27.08
C LEU A 43 3.89 21.87 28.37
N VAL A 44 4.61 22.98 28.31
CA VAL A 44 4.85 23.86 29.48
C VAL A 44 4.43 25.29 29.17
N GLY A 45 3.61 25.88 30.03
CA GLY A 45 3.18 27.27 29.88
C GLY A 45 2.04 27.62 30.81
N GLU A 46 1.08 28.39 30.32
CA GLU A 46 -0.12 28.77 31.07
C GLU A 46 -1.38 28.48 30.26
N LEU A 47 -2.44 28.01 30.92
CA LEU A 47 -3.79 27.88 30.38
C LEU A 47 -4.77 28.53 31.36
N GLY A 48 -5.58 29.47 30.87
CA GLY A 48 -6.56 30.18 31.72
C GLY A 48 -5.91 30.95 32.88
N GLY A 49 -4.64 31.33 32.75
CA GLY A 49 -3.86 31.99 33.81
C GLY A 49 -3.31 31.04 34.89
N ALA A 50 -3.50 29.72 34.75
CA ALA A 50 -2.88 28.72 35.62
C ALA A 50 -1.63 28.11 34.93
N PRO A 51 -0.52 27.93 35.66
CA PRO A 51 0.65 27.24 35.11
C PRO A 51 0.30 25.78 34.83
N VAL A 52 0.77 25.27 33.69
CA VAL A 52 0.57 23.89 33.26
C VAL A 52 1.88 23.26 32.80
N SER A 53 2.07 21.99 33.15
CA SER A 53 3.12 21.12 32.66
C SER A 53 2.49 19.75 32.39
N LEU A 54 2.39 19.35 31.12
CA LEU A 54 1.84 18.07 30.69
C LEU A 54 2.94 17.25 30.04
N ASP A 55 3.00 15.95 30.35
CA ASP A 55 3.81 14.96 29.65
C ASP A 55 2.86 13.92 29.04
N ILE A 56 2.78 13.89 27.70
CA ILE A 56 1.80 13.09 26.96
C ILE A 56 2.54 12.07 26.11
N ALA A 57 2.21 10.79 26.31
CA ALA A 57 2.75 9.71 25.48
C ALA A 57 2.28 9.84 24.03
N LEU A 58 3.19 9.57 23.10
CA LEU A 58 2.93 9.64 21.67
C LEU A 58 3.11 8.28 21.00
N THR A 59 2.24 7.96 20.06
CA THR A 59 2.37 6.83 19.15
C THR A 59 2.59 7.32 17.72
N ARG A 60 3.25 6.50 16.89
CA ARG A 60 3.40 6.81 15.46
C ARG A 60 2.12 6.46 14.73
N GLY A 61 1.73 7.30 13.79
CA GLY A 61 0.64 7.06 12.86
C GLY A 61 0.89 7.79 11.55
N ASP A 62 -0.12 7.78 10.68
CA ASP A 62 0.01 8.33 9.34
C ASP A 62 0.30 9.84 9.39
N GLY A 63 1.45 10.22 8.81
CA GLY A 63 1.85 11.62 8.67
C GLY A 63 2.40 12.29 9.94
N GLY A 64 2.52 11.61 11.08
CA GLY A 64 3.04 12.21 12.31
C GLY A 64 2.95 11.35 13.58
N LEU A 65 2.95 12.04 14.72
CA LEU A 65 2.77 11.40 16.03
C LEU A 65 1.40 11.74 16.61
N HIS A 66 0.80 10.80 17.32
CA HIS A 66 -0.54 10.91 17.88
C HIS A 66 -0.50 10.79 19.39
N GLY A 67 -1.31 11.58 20.08
CA GLY A 67 -1.48 11.53 21.53
C GLY A 67 -2.92 11.79 21.94
N GLU A 68 -3.17 11.85 23.24
CA GLU A 68 -4.50 12.16 23.79
C GLU A 68 -4.39 13.30 24.81
N TRP A 69 -5.27 14.29 24.70
CA TRP A 69 -5.33 15.39 25.66
C TRP A 69 -5.85 14.89 27.01
N PRO A 70 -5.08 15.07 28.11
CA PRO A 70 -5.39 14.43 29.38
C PRO A 70 -6.63 15.02 30.06
N ALA A 71 -7.37 14.16 30.77
CA ALA A 71 -8.39 14.61 31.69
C ALA A 71 -7.77 15.42 32.85
N GLY A 72 -8.44 16.50 33.26
CA GLY A 72 -8.01 17.34 34.38
C GLY A 72 -6.97 18.42 34.03
N ALA A 73 -6.61 18.59 32.75
CA ALA A 73 -5.84 19.75 32.33
C ALA A 73 -6.56 21.07 32.69
N PRO A 74 -5.83 22.14 33.07
CA PRO A 74 -6.45 23.44 33.34
C PRO A 74 -7.23 23.97 32.13
N LEU A 75 -8.39 24.55 32.40
CA LEU A 75 -9.27 25.12 31.38
C LEU A 75 -8.88 26.57 31.06
N GLY A 76 -9.12 26.99 29.82
CA GLY A 76 -8.89 28.33 29.31
C GLY A 76 -7.96 28.35 28.09
N ALA A 77 -7.86 29.52 27.47
CA ALA A 77 -6.88 29.77 26.42
C ALA A 77 -5.51 30.10 27.02
N GLY A 78 -4.46 29.78 26.28
CA GLY A 78 -3.10 30.16 26.65
C GLY A 78 -2.05 29.72 25.63
N THR A 79 -0.80 30.05 25.94
CA THR A 79 0.36 29.71 25.10
C THR A 79 1.23 28.72 25.84
N LEU A 80 1.55 27.63 25.16
CA LEU A 80 2.39 26.55 25.65
C LEU A 80 3.66 26.48 24.81
N THR A 81 4.75 26.10 25.43
CA THR A 81 5.95 25.65 24.75
C THR A 81 5.87 24.14 24.63
N ALA A 82 5.86 23.64 23.40
CA ALA A 82 5.79 22.24 23.08
C ALA A 82 7.15 21.69 22.64
N GLN A 83 7.54 20.53 23.16
CA GLN A 83 8.76 19.82 22.77
C GLN A 83 8.51 18.32 22.71
N VAL A 84 9.00 17.66 21.65
CA VAL A 84 8.94 16.19 21.52
C VAL A 84 10.23 15.59 22.07
N PHE A 85 10.08 14.49 22.79
CA PHE A 85 11.15 13.66 23.32
C PHE A 85 11.08 12.26 22.73
N GLY A 86 12.24 11.69 22.48
CA GLY A 86 12.37 10.28 22.12
C GLY A 86 13.70 9.74 22.62
N VAL A 87 13.76 8.43 22.78
CA VAL A 87 15.00 7.70 23.09
C VAL A 87 15.43 6.97 21.83
N ASP A 88 16.69 7.09 21.47
CA ASP A 88 17.26 6.34 20.35
C ASP A 88 17.33 4.84 20.72
N ALA A 89 16.62 4.00 19.97
CA ALA A 89 16.60 2.54 20.14
C ALA A 89 17.98 1.89 19.96
N VAL A 90 18.94 2.64 19.43
CA VAL A 90 20.29 2.21 19.13
C VAL A 90 21.22 2.34 20.31
N ASP A 91 21.37 3.56 20.82
CA ASP A 91 22.39 3.95 21.80
C ASP A 91 21.78 4.40 23.14
N ALA A 92 20.45 4.32 23.25
CA ALA A 92 19.65 4.72 24.40
C ALA A 92 19.80 6.19 24.80
N ARG A 93 20.30 7.07 23.91
CA ARG A 93 20.37 8.51 24.17
C ARG A 93 19.01 9.16 23.99
N ALA A 94 18.72 10.15 24.83
CA ALA A 94 17.52 10.94 24.73
C ALA A 94 17.74 12.14 23.79
N HIS A 95 16.78 12.38 22.90
CA HIS A 95 16.76 13.51 21.98
C HIS A 95 15.55 14.40 22.25
N ARG A 96 15.69 15.69 21.96
CA ARG A 96 14.66 16.72 22.16
C ARG A 96 14.47 17.50 20.86
N SER A 97 13.23 17.79 20.48
CA SER A 97 12.99 18.75 19.40
C SER A 97 13.27 20.19 19.85
N PRO A 98 13.51 21.12 18.92
CA PRO A 98 13.41 22.54 19.21
C PRO A 98 12.05 22.89 19.83
N PRO A 99 11.97 23.86 20.75
CA PRO A 99 10.72 24.32 21.33
C PRO A 99 9.86 25.04 20.29
N LEU A 100 8.57 24.71 20.28
CA LEU A 100 7.55 25.38 19.45
C LEU A 100 6.52 26.05 20.36
N ALA A 101 6.32 27.36 20.18
CA ALA A 101 5.23 28.06 20.85
C ALA A 101 3.91 27.73 20.16
N VAL A 102 2.93 27.24 20.92
CA VAL A 102 1.61 26.83 20.43
C VAL A 102 0.51 27.50 21.26
N THR A 103 -0.56 27.92 20.60
CA THR A 103 -1.75 28.45 21.28
C THR A 103 -2.79 27.37 21.36
N VAL A 104 -3.25 27.09 22.58
CA VAL A 104 -4.24 26.06 22.88
C VAL A 104 -5.38 26.67 23.69
N THR A 105 -6.60 26.23 23.40
CA THR A 105 -7.79 26.53 24.20
C THR A 105 -8.33 25.22 24.75
N SER A 106 -8.15 24.99 26.05
CA SER A 106 -8.74 23.84 26.73
C SER A 106 -10.10 24.21 27.30
N VAL A 107 -11.14 23.45 26.97
CA VAL A 107 -12.51 23.66 27.46
C VAL A 107 -13.04 22.38 28.11
N ASP A 108 -14.07 22.54 28.94
CA ASP A 108 -14.76 21.40 29.56
C ASP A 108 -15.60 20.64 28.52
N GLN A 109 -16.19 21.36 27.58
CA GLN A 109 -17.02 20.85 26.50
C GLN A 109 -16.94 21.75 25.27
N LEU A 110 -17.08 21.17 24.09
CA LEU A 110 -17.21 21.92 22.84
C LEU A 110 -18.67 21.97 22.44
N SER A 111 -19.22 23.17 22.31
CA SER A 111 -20.55 23.37 21.72
C SER A 111 -20.42 23.55 20.22
N PRO A 112 -21.15 22.76 19.40
CA PRO A 112 -21.05 22.90 17.95
C PRO A 112 -21.58 24.27 17.53
N GLN A 113 -20.97 24.84 16.49
CA GLN A 113 -21.37 26.05 15.80
C GLN A 113 -21.68 25.72 14.34
N ILE A 114 -22.85 26.08 13.82
CA ILE A 114 -23.31 25.92 12.44
C ILE A 114 -23.29 27.32 11.85
N GLN A 115 -22.36 27.53 10.92
CA GLN A 115 -22.28 28.75 10.13
C GLN A 115 -22.99 28.56 8.79
N GLU A 116 -22.90 27.36 8.22
CA GLU A 116 -23.51 27.00 6.95
C GLU A 116 -24.03 25.56 7.01
N ALA A 117 -25.31 25.38 6.68
CA ALA A 117 -25.92 24.07 6.52
C ALA A 117 -25.85 23.64 5.04
N PRO A 118 -25.74 22.33 4.76
CA PRO A 118 -25.76 21.83 3.39
C PRO A 118 -27.07 22.21 2.70
N SER A 119 -27.04 22.45 1.39
CA SER A 119 -28.23 22.73 0.59
C SER A 119 -28.03 22.38 -0.89
N GLY A 120 -29.12 22.24 -1.62
CA GLY A 120 -29.10 22.03 -3.07
C GLY A 120 -29.33 20.59 -3.47
N VAL A 121 -28.64 20.14 -4.51
CA VAL A 121 -28.79 18.79 -5.06
C VAL A 121 -27.89 17.82 -4.31
N ALA A 122 -28.43 16.65 -3.97
CA ALA A 122 -27.67 15.58 -3.33
C ALA A 122 -28.07 14.21 -3.88
N TYR A 123 -27.16 13.27 -3.82
CA TYR A 123 -27.46 11.85 -3.93
C TYR A 123 -27.55 11.20 -2.55
N VAL A 124 -28.19 10.03 -2.51
CA VAL A 124 -28.11 9.14 -1.35
C VAL A 124 -26.64 8.79 -1.07
N ASN A 125 -26.27 8.78 0.21
CA ASN A 125 -24.91 8.59 0.72
C ASN A 125 -23.89 9.66 0.31
N ASP A 126 -24.31 10.80 -0.25
CA ASP A 126 -23.42 11.96 -0.35
C ASP A 126 -22.97 12.42 1.03
N ALA A 127 -21.70 12.83 1.12
CA ALA A 127 -21.12 13.45 2.30
C ALA A 127 -21.60 14.91 2.40
N LEU A 128 -22.65 15.16 3.18
CA LEU A 128 -23.20 16.49 3.40
C LEU A 128 -22.33 17.25 4.41
N VAL A 129 -21.71 18.33 3.94
CA VAL A 129 -20.78 19.13 4.75
C VAL A 129 -21.52 20.23 5.50
N ILE A 130 -21.25 20.32 6.81
CA ILE A 130 -21.63 21.42 7.69
C ILE A 130 -20.38 22.27 7.91
N ALA A 131 -20.44 23.57 7.59
CA ALA A 131 -19.38 24.51 7.95
C ALA A 131 -19.72 25.17 9.29
N GLY A 132 -18.72 25.33 10.13
CA GLY A 132 -18.96 25.56 11.55
C GLY A 132 -17.71 25.71 12.40
N ASP A 133 -17.85 25.40 13.68
CA ASP A 133 -16.75 25.23 14.63
C ASP A 133 -17.18 24.29 15.76
N GLY A 134 -16.23 23.82 16.56
CA GLY A 134 -16.49 23.06 17.78
C GLY A 134 -17.03 21.65 17.54
N PHE A 135 -16.90 21.08 16.34
CA PHE A 135 -17.22 19.67 16.11
C PHE A 135 -16.22 18.76 16.86
N LEU A 136 -16.69 17.59 17.31
CA LEU A 136 -15.86 16.56 17.93
C LEU A 136 -15.14 15.74 16.84
N LEU A 137 -13.92 15.31 17.15
CA LEU A 137 -13.02 14.53 16.30
C LEU A 137 -13.23 13.02 16.45
N GLY A 138 -14.13 12.58 17.35
CA GLY A 138 -14.34 11.17 17.66
C GLY A 138 -13.42 10.64 18.77
N GLY A 139 -13.47 9.33 19.01
CA GLY A 139 -12.64 8.67 20.00
C GLY A 139 -13.02 9.01 21.44
N ALA A 140 -12.03 9.31 22.29
CA ALA A 140 -12.24 9.45 23.72
C ALA A 140 -12.97 10.76 24.13
N GLU A 141 -12.94 11.81 23.28
CA GLU A 141 -13.68 13.05 23.56
C GLU A 141 -15.20 12.95 23.29
N GLY A 142 -15.63 11.94 22.54
CA GLY A 142 -17.02 11.75 22.11
C GLY A 142 -17.23 12.06 20.63
N GLU A 143 -18.49 12.15 20.22
CA GLU A 143 -18.87 12.10 18.80
C GLU A 143 -19.89 13.19 18.44
N SER A 144 -19.76 13.75 17.24
CA SER A 144 -20.73 14.69 16.68
C SER A 144 -21.80 13.94 15.87
N PHE A 145 -23.04 14.39 15.95
CA PHE A 145 -24.18 13.86 15.21
C PHE A 145 -24.95 14.99 14.53
N ALA A 146 -25.30 14.80 13.27
CA ALA A 146 -26.32 15.56 12.56
C ALA A 146 -27.69 14.92 12.80
N VAL A 147 -28.57 15.61 13.50
CA VAL A 147 -29.93 15.18 13.79
C VAL A 147 -30.90 15.84 12.82
N LEU A 148 -31.57 15.03 12.00
CA LEU A 148 -32.50 15.46 10.97
C LEU A 148 -33.95 15.17 11.38
N THR A 149 -34.81 16.16 11.19
CA THR A 149 -36.27 16.03 11.29
C THR A 149 -36.92 16.71 10.09
N GLY A 150 -38.11 16.28 9.67
CA GLY A 150 -38.80 16.89 8.53
C GLY A 150 -39.68 15.91 7.78
N CYS A 151 -39.80 16.12 6.48
CA CYS A 151 -40.51 15.21 5.59
C CYS A 151 -39.76 15.04 4.26
N PHE A 152 -40.02 13.92 3.59
CA PHE A 152 -39.51 13.63 2.26
C PHE A 152 -40.66 13.47 1.28
N ALA A 153 -40.65 14.23 0.20
CA ALA A 153 -41.61 14.12 -0.89
C ALA A 153 -40.95 13.41 -2.07
N ARG A 154 -41.27 12.14 -2.30
CA ARG A 154 -40.86 11.42 -3.52
C ARG A 154 -41.39 12.16 -4.74
N GLU A 155 -40.73 12.03 -5.88
CA GLU A 155 -41.20 12.65 -7.12
C GLU A 155 -42.66 12.27 -7.42
N GLY A 156 -43.54 13.28 -7.52
CA GLY A 156 -44.98 13.08 -7.74
C GLY A 156 -45.80 12.65 -6.51
N ALA A 157 -45.20 12.56 -5.32
CA ALA A 157 -45.87 12.19 -4.07
C ALA A 157 -46.00 13.37 -3.10
N ALA A 158 -46.87 13.22 -2.09
CA ALA A 158 -46.96 14.15 -0.97
C ALA A 158 -45.76 14.01 -0.04
N CYS A 159 -45.47 15.05 0.76
CA CYS A 159 -44.39 15.00 1.74
C CYS A 159 -44.77 14.07 2.91
N GLU A 160 -44.01 12.99 3.10
CA GLU A 160 -44.21 12.05 4.19
C GLU A 160 -43.23 12.38 5.34
N PRO A 161 -43.71 12.53 6.59
CA PRO A 161 -42.83 12.78 7.73
C PRO A 161 -41.79 11.67 7.88
N ILE A 162 -40.54 12.06 8.11
CA ILE A 162 -39.49 11.12 8.49
C ILE A 162 -39.41 11.02 10.02
N ALA A 163 -39.05 9.83 10.52
CA ALA A 163 -38.63 9.71 11.91
C ALA A 163 -37.34 10.52 12.13
N GLU A 164 -37.13 11.03 13.34
CA GLU A 164 -35.88 11.70 13.70
C GLU A 164 -34.69 10.78 13.42
N GLN A 165 -33.71 11.28 12.65
CA GLN A 165 -32.52 10.53 12.27
C GLN A 165 -31.29 11.19 12.88
N ALA A 166 -30.53 10.46 13.69
CA ALA A 166 -29.20 10.87 14.12
C ALA A 166 -28.15 10.20 13.22
N LEU A 167 -27.36 11.01 12.52
CA LEU A 167 -26.32 10.59 11.60
C LEU A 167 -24.98 11.01 12.16
N ARG A 168 -24.03 10.09 12.27
CA ARG A 168 -22.68 10.37 12.73
C ARG A 168 -22.03 11.38 11.79
N ALA A 169 -21.46 12.44 12.37
CA ALA A 169 -20.71 13.46 11.65
C ALA A 169 -19.23 13.34 11.99
N ALA A 170 -18.38 13.30 10.96
CA ALA A 170 -16.93 13.17 11.09
C ALA A 170 -16.23 14.43 10.54
N PRO A 171 -15.05 14.82 11.03
CA PRO A 171 -14.33 15.96 10.51
C PRO A 171 -13.95 15.75 9.03
N VAL A 172 -14.16 16.77 8.19
CA VAL A 172 -13.81 16.70 6.75
C VAL A 172 -12.29 16.63 6.56
N THR A 173 -11.55 17.33 7.40
CA THR A 173 -10.09 17.28 7.46
C THR A 173 -9.68 16.84 8.85
N ALA A 174 -8.81 15.83 8.93
CA ALA A 174 -8.37 15.26 10.20
C ALA A 174 -7.85 16.35 11.14
N PHE A 175 -8.23 16.25 12.43
CA PHE A 175 -7.87 17.20 13.49
C PHE A 175 -8.35 18.64 13.30
N GLN A 176 -9.25 18.92 12.35
CA GLN A 176 -9.93 20.19 12.20
C GLN A 176 -11.37 20.11 12.70
N ARG A 177 -11.87 21.21 13.27
CA ARG A 177 -13.18 21.29 13.93
C ARG A 177 -14.14 22.26 13.25
N ASP A 178 -13.72 22.86 12.14
CA ASP A 178 -14.46 23.89 11.40
C ASP A 178 -15.39 23.31 10.33
N ARG A 179 -15.23 22.02 9.99
CA ARG A 179 -16.09 21.31 9.04
C ARG A 179 -16.33 19.88 9.47
N ALA A 180 -17.58 19.45 9.45
CA ALA A 180 -17.97 18.07 9.65
C ALA A 180 -18.86 17.60 8.50
N ALA A 181 -18.73 16.34 8.11
CA ALA A 181 -19.56 15.70 7.10
C ALA A 181 -20.33 14.52 7.69
N PHE A 182 -21.56 14.35 7.22
CA PHE A 182 -22.40 13.19 7.54
C PHE A 182 -23.05 12.65 6.26
N PRO A 183 -23.30 11.34 6.14
CA PRO A 183 -23.90 10.78 4.94
C PRO A 183 -25.40 11.08 4.87
N LEU A 184 -25.93 11.41 3.69
CA LEU A 184 -27.38 11.37 3.43
C LEU A 184 -27.85 9.90 3.35
N ALA A 185 -27.93 9.24 4.51
CA ALA A 185 -28.17 7.80 4.57
C ALA A 185 -29.53 7.40 3.97
N PRO A 186 -29.62 6.21 3.33
CA PRO A 186 -30.86 5.73 2.74
C PRO A 186 -32.01 5.57 3.74
N ARG A 187 -31.76 5.33 5.04
CA ARG A 187 -32.83 5.36 6.07
C ARG A 187 -33.54 6.71 6.22
N VAL A 188 -32.95 7.81 5.73
CA VAL A 188 -33.55 9.15 5.84
C VAL A 188 -34.55 9.40 4.70
N VAL A 189 -34.15 9.09 3.45
CA VAL A 189 -34.90 9.46 2.24
C VAL A 189 -35.25 8.27 1.32
N GLY A 190 -34.82 7.06 1.68
CA GLY A 190 -34.87 5.89 0.81
C GLY A 190 -33.86 5.98 -0.33
N ILE A 191 -34.19 5.32 -1.45
CA ILE A 191 -33.40 5.28 -2.69
C ILE A 191 -34.09 5.99 -3.87
N HIS A 192 -35.22 6.66 -3.61
CA HIS A 192 -36.01 7.33 -4.64
C HIS A 192 -35.61 8.81 -4.77
N PRO A 193 -35.66 9.38 -5.99
CA PRO A 193 -35.54 10.82 -6.15
C PRO A 193 -36.73 11.55 -5.51
N GLY A 194 -36.51 12.78 -5.07
CA GLY A 194 -37.51 13.58 -4.38
C GLY A 194 -36.93 14.82 -3.72
N ARG A 195 -37.68 15.40 -2.79
CA ARG A 195 -37.27 16.59 -2.06
C ARG A 195 -37.38 16.36 -0.56
N PHE A 196 -36.26 16.52 0.14
CA PHE A 196 -36.24 16.61 1.58
C PHE A 196 -36.48 18.07 2.02
N THR A 197 -37.40 18.28 2.96
CA THR A 197 -37.61 19.58 3.59
C THR A 197 -37.71 19.37 5.09
N GLY A 198 -36.80 19.99 5.83
CA GLY A 198 -36.68 19.72 7.26
C GLY A 198 -35.75 20.67 8.00
N GLN A 199 -35.26 20.18 9.12
CA GLN A 199 -34.40 20.89 10.05
C GLN A 199 -33.20 20.01 10.41
N LEU A 200 -32.04 20.65 10.54
CA LEU A 200 -30.79 20.08 11.02
C LEU A 200 -30.47 20.64 12.40
N THR A 201 -30.15 19.75 13.34
CA THR A 201 -29.55 20.09 14.64
C THR A 201 -28.23 19.33 14.76
N VAL A 202 -27.15 19.99 15.17
CA VAL A 202 -25.89 19.29 15.46
C VAL A 202 -25.79 19.04 16.96
N GLN A 203 -25.52 17.80 17.33
CA GLN A 203 -25.29 17.38 18.71
C GLN A 203 -23.85 16.87 18.87
N ASN A 204 -23.11 17.45 19.81
CA ASN A 204 -21.88 16.88 20.31
C ASN A 204 -22.20 16.04 21.53
N ARG A 205 -22.10 14.71 21.41
CA ARG A 205 -22.27 13.77 22.52
C ARG A 205 -20.90 13.52 23.13
N GLY A 206 -20.48 14.45 23.98
CA GLY A 206 -19.23 14.33 24.73
C GLY A 206 -19.34 13.32 25.87
N ARG A 207 -18.21 13.07 26.55
CA ARG A 207 -18.13 12.08 27.64
C ARG A 207 -19.03 12.37 28.84
N VAL A 208 -19.27 13.65 29.15
CA VAL A 208 -20.00 14.08 30.36
C VAL A 208 -21.38 14.66 30.02
N ARG A 209 -21.48 15.41 28.92
CA ARG A 209 -22.70 16.12 28.52
C ARG A 209 -22.83 16.14 27.01
N THR A 210 -24.08 16.23 26.59
CA THR A 210 -24.43 16.58 25.20
C THR A 210 -24.62 18.08 25.11
N THR A 211 -24.00 18.70 24.12
CA THR A 211 -24.25 20.09 23.72
C THR A 211 -24.79 20.11 22.30
N GLU A 212 -25.64 21.06 21.97
CA GLU A 212 -26.30 21.08 20.66
C GLU A 212 -26.48 22.50 20.12
N GLN A 213 -26.70 22.57 18.81
CA GLN A 213 -27.13 23.79 18.16
C GLN A 213 -28.07 23.47 16.99
N GLY A 214 -29.09 24.32 16.85
CA GLY A 214 -30.13 24.22 15.85
C GLY A 214 -31.48 24.57 16.48
N PRO A 215 -32.58 24.33 15.77
CA PRO A 215 -32.64 23.81 14.40
C PRO A 215 -32.27 24.86 13.34
N VAL A 216 -31.66 24.43 12.23
CA VAL A 216 -31.48 25.22 11.01
C VAL A 216 -32.20 24.56 9.83
N SER A 217 -32.83 25.35 8.96
CA SER A 217 -33.58 24.82 7.83
C SER A 217 -32.67 24.10 6.84
N LEU A 218 -33.10 22.92 6.41
CA LEU A 218 -32.40 22.07 5.44
C LEU A 218 -33.36 21.69 4.31
N VAL A 219 -32.96 21.97 3.07
CA VAL A 219 -33.70 21.61 1.88
C VAL A 219 -32.74 20.97 0.88
N LEU A 220 -33.06 19.74 0.49
CA LEU A 220 -32.26 18.96 -0.45
C LEU A 220 -33.15 18.43 -1.57
N ASP A 221 -32.72 18.63 -2.81
CA ASP A 221 -33.29 17.97 -3.98
C ASP A 221 -32.48 16.68 -4.23
N VAL A 222 -33.07 15.54 -3.87
CA VAL A 222 -32.45 14.23 -3.95
C VAL A 222 -32.67 13.66 -5.35
N ILE A 223 -31.57 13.35 -6.05
CA ILE A 223 -31.61 12.80 -7.41
C ILE A 223 -31.26 11.31 -7.43
N GLY A 224 -31.70 10.63 -8.49
CA GLY A 224 -31.53 9.19 -8.64
C GLY A 224 -30.08 8.76 -8.85
N ALA A 225 -29.77 7.52 -8.51
CA ALA A 225 -28.43 6.95 -8.68
C ALA A 225 -27.94 7.03 -10.14
N ARG A 226 -26.67 7.34 -10.33
CA ARG A 226 -26.07 7.47 -11.66
C ARG A 226 -24.57 7.18 -11.63
N VAL A 227 -24.07 6.48 -12.63
CA VAL A 227 -22.63 6.40 -12.93
C VAL A 227 -22.25 7.60 -13.79
N LEU A 228 -21.21 8.32 -13.41
CA LEU A 228 -20.70 9.50 -14.13
C LEU A 228 -19.36 9.23 -14.84
N GLY A 229 -18.62 8.21 -14.40
CA GLY A 229 -17.32 7.85 -14.97
C GLY A 229 -16.89 6.44 -14.59
N VAL A 230 -16.00 5.89 -15.41
CA VAL A 230 -15.35 4.60 -15.19
C VAL A 230 -13.86 4.79 -15.42
N GLY A 231 -13.02 4.32 -14.51
CA GLY A 231 -11.57 4.49 -14.57
C GLY A 231 -10.83 3.33 -13.90
N PRO A 232 -9.73 2.82 -14.47
CA PRO A 232 -9.17 3.21 -15.77
C PRO A 232 -10.04 2.76 -16.96
N LEU A 233 -9.85 3.38 -18.12
CA LEU A 233 -10.54 3.00 -19.38
C LEU A 233 -9.96 1.75 -20.04
N SER A 234 -8.84 1.25 -19.50
CA SER A 234 -8.22 -0.01 -19.89
C SER A 234 -7.84 -0.78 -18.63
N ALA A 235 -8.22 -2.05 -18.55
CA ALA A 235 -7.96 -2.89 -17.39
C ALA A 235 -7.51 -4.29 -17.80
N SER A 236 -6.67 -4.91 -16.97
CA SER A 236 -6.26 -6.32 -17.09
C SER A 236 -6.80 -7.14 -15.91
N LEU A 237 -6.70 -8.47 -16.01
CA LEU A 237 -7.08 -9.38 -14.93
C LEU A 237 -6.48 -8.96 -13.58
N GLY A 238 -7.30 -8.91 -12.53
CA GLY A 238 -6.91 -8.51 -11.18
C GLY A 238 -6.82 -7.00 -10.95
N GLN A 239 -6.94 -6.17 -11.99
CA GLN A 239 -6.94 -4.72 -11.87
C GLN A 239 -8.27 -4.20 -11.32
N ARG A 240 -8.21 -3.15 -10.50
CA ARG A 240 -9.37 -2.44 -9.96
C ARG A 240 -9.88 -1.40 -10.96
N VAL A 241 -11.17 -1.47 -11.25
CA VAL A 241 -11.94 -0.49 -12.01
C VAL A 241 -12.86 0.25 -11.04
N THR A 242 -12.71 1.56 -10.98
CA THR A 242 -13.54 2.45 -10.17
C THR A 242 -14.67 3.01 -11.02
N LEU A 243 -15.90 2.90 -10.53
CA LEU A 243 -17.06 3.58 -11.08
C LEU A 243 -17.36 4.78 -10.19
N SER A 244 -17.15 5.99 -10.72
CA SER A 244 -17.47 7.24 -10.04
C SER A 244 -18.88 7.69 -10.40
N GLY A 245 -19.64 8.17 -9.43
CA GLY A 245 -21.03 8.55 -9.63
C GLY A 245 -21.65 9.14 -8.38
N GLY A 246 -22.94 8.87 -8.18
CA GLY A 246 -23.68 9.26 -7.00
C GLY A 246 -24.89 8.36 -6.77
N GLY A 247 -25.34 8.27 -5.52
CA GLY A 247 -26.56 7.56 -5.13
C GLY A 247 -26.35 6.08 -4.88
N PHE A 248 -25.09 5.64 -4.78
CA PHE A 248 -24.77 4.25 -4.49
C PHE A 248 -25.05 3.93 -3.02
N VAL A 249 -25.49 2.69 -2.79
CA VAL A 249 -25.77 2.14 -1.47
C VAL A 249 -25.02 0.82 -1.26
N GLY A 250 -24.63 0.55 -0.04
CA GLY A 250 -23.97 -0.68 0.37
C GLY A 250 -24.02 -0.86 1.89
N PRO A 251 -23.43 -1.94 2.41
CA PRO A 251 -23.43 -2.24 3.84
C PRO A 251 -22.90 -1.06 4.67
N SER A 252 -23.50 -0.83 5.85
CA SER A 252 -23.11 0.22 6.79
C SER A 252 -23.17 -0.29 8.22
N ASP A 253 -22.20 0.08 9.05
CA ASP A 253 -22.19 -0.26 10.48
C ASP A 253 -23.32 0.46 11.25
N ASP A 254 -23.74 1.63 10.78
CA ASP A 254 -24.78 2.45 11.40
C ASP A 254 -26.20 2.07 10.93
N ASP A 255 -26.34 1.15 9.97
CA ASP A 255 -27.63 0.72 9.40
C ASP A 255 -27.65 -0.78 9.09
N PRO A 256 -28.36 -1.60 9.87
CA PRO A 256 -28.43 -3.04 9.62
C PRO A 256 -29.31 -3.40 8.41
N THR A 257 -29.95 -2.42 7.77
CA THR A 257 -30.81 -2.67 6.60
C THR A 257 -29.95 -3.14 5.42
N ALA A 258 -30.33 -4.26 4.81
CA ALA A 258 -29.64 -4.78 3.63
C ALA A 258 -29.62 -3.73 2.52
N ALA A 259 -28.42 -3.39 2.05
CA ALA A 259 -28.20 -2.37 1.02
C ALA A 259 -27.15 -2.86 0.02
N LEU A 260 -27.41 -2.71 -1.27
CA LEU A 260 -26.53 -3.16 -2.34
C LEU A 260 -26.66 -2.28 -3.58
N THR A 261 -25.54 -2.03 -4.26
CA THR A 261 -25.54 -1.50 -5.62
C THR A 261 -24.99 -2.54 -6.57
N ARG A 262 -25.78 -2.93 -7.56
CA ARG A 262 -25.36 -3.71 -8.73
C ARG A 262 -25.18 -2.78 -9.91
N VAL A 263 -24.43 -3.20 -10.92
CA VAL A 263 -24.34 -2.48 -12.19
C VAL A 263 -24.67 -3.39 -13.34
N SER A 264 -25.60 -2.97 -14.18
CA SER A 264 -25.99 -3.66 -15.41
C SER A 264 -25.23 -3.04 -16.58
N LEU A 265 -24.52 -3.89 -17.34
CA LEU A 265 -23.78 -3.51 -18.52
C LEU A 265 -24.46 -4.09 -19.76
N VAL A 266 -24.89 -3.21 -20.67
CA VAL A 266 -25.55 -3.60 -21.92
C VAL A 266 -24.88 -2.91 -23.08
N GLY A 267 -24.43 -3.68 -24.08
CA GLY A 267 -23.72 -3.13 -25.23
C GLY A 267 -23.13 -4.20 -26.13
N ASP A 268 -22.04 -3.85 -26.79
CA ASP A 268 -21.28 -4.72 -27.66
C ASP A 268 -19.90 -5.00 -27.04
N PHE A 269 -19.47 -6.26 -27.07
CA PHE A 269 -18.08 -6.63 -26.87
C PHE A 269 -17.41 -6.81 -28.22
N VAL A 270 -16.33 -6.06 -28.46
CA VAL A 270 -15.55 -6.08 -29.69
C VAL A 270 -14.23 -6.79 -29.41
N ALA A 271 -14.09 -8.01 -29.92
CA ALA A 271 -12.87 -8.81 -29.86
C ALA A 271 -12.25 -9.00 -31.26
N ARG A 272 -11.05 -9.56 -31.35
CA ARG A 272 -10.40 -9.87 -32.64
C ARG A 272 -11.27 -10.77 -33.56
N GLY A 273 -12.12 -11.61 -32.98
CA GLY A 273 -12.99 -12.54 -33.71
C GLY A 273 -14.31 -11.93 -34.21
N GLY A 274 -14.63 -10.69 -33.84
CA GLY A 274 -15.87 -10.02 -34.22
C GLY A 274 -16.50 -9.22 -33.09
N ARG A 275 -17.67 -8.67 -33.38
CA ARG A 275 -18.51 -7.93 -32.42
C ARG A 275 -19.68 -8.81 -31.99
N ALA A 276 -19.92 -8.91 -30.69
CA ALA A 276 -21.05 -9.65 -30.12
C ALA A 276 -21.81 -8.79 -29.11
N PRO A 277 -23.16 -8.79 -29.14
CA PRO A 277 -23.94 -8.12 -28.12
C PRO A 277 -23.78 -8.85 -26.78
N VAL A 278 -23.62 -8.09 -25.70
CA VAL A 278 -23.47 -8.60 -24.34
C VAL A 278 -24.41 -7.86 -23.39
N SER A 279 -24.90 -8.58 -22.39
CA SER A 279 -25.73 -8.06 -21.32
C SER A 279 -25.41 -8.86 -20.07
N PHE A 280 -24.84 -8.20 -19.06
CA PHE A 280 -24.42 -8.84 -17.82
C PHE A 280 -24.54 -7.90 -16.62
N GLU A 281 -24.59 -8.46 -15.42
CA GLU A 281 -24.58 -7.70 -14.17
C GLU A 281 -23.29 -7.97 -13.37
N LEU A 282 -22.75 -6.91 -12.77
CA LEU A 282 -21.62 -6.99 -11.85
C LEU A 282 -22.03 -6.50 -10.46
N ILE A 283 -21.39 -7.10 -9.45
CA ILE A 283 -21.53 -6.72 -8.04
C ILE A 283 -20.21 -6.10 -7.57
N PRO A 284 -20.03 -4.77 -7.71
CA PRO A 284 -18.84 -4.10 -7.24
C PRO A 284 -18.85 -3.95 -5.71
N GLU A 285 -17.65 -3.79 -5.14
CA GLU A 285 -17.45 -3.37 -3.76
C GLU A 285 -17.95 -1.93 -3.58
N PHE A 286 -18.74 -1.70 -2.52
CA PHE A 286 -19.20 -0.37 -2.14
C PHE A 286 -18.11 0.37 -1.37
N MET A 287 -17.59 1.46 -1.94
CA MET A 287 -16.59 2.31 -1.26
C MET A 287 -17.25 3.51 -0.58
N SER A 288 -18.18 4.17 -1.28
CA SER A 288 -18.94 5.31 -0.79
C SER A 288 -20.16 5.59 -1.68
N GLY A 289 -21.01 6.54 -1.29
CA GLY A 289 -22.16 6.97 -2.12
C GLY A 289 -21.81 7.43 -3.54
N GLY A 290 -20.56 7.85 -3.77
CA GLY A 290 -20.06 8.29 -5.07
C GLY A 290 -19.03 7.38 -5.74
N SER A 291 -18.69 6.23 -5.13
CA SER A 291 -17.66 5.34 -5.66
C SER A 291 -17.96 3.87 -5.43
N LEU A 292 -17.87 3.09 -6.49
CA LEU A 292 -17.88 1.63 -6.49
C LEU A 292 -16.55 1.11 -7.03
N ARG A 293 -16.09 -0.04 -6.56
CA ARG A 293 -14.86 -0.68 -7.01
C ARG A 293 -15.15 -2.09 -7.51
N TYR A 294 -14.84 -2.34 -8.76
CA TYR A 294 -14.90 -3.65 -9.38
C TYR A 294 -13.47 -4.18 -9.58
N VAL A 295 -13.26 -5.48 -9.39
CA VAL A 295 -12.00 -6.15 -9.74
C VAL A 295 -12.27 -7.01 -10.96
N VAL A 296 -11.50 -6.81 -12.03
CA VAL A 296 -11.60 -7.65 -13.22
C VAL A 296 -11.24 -9.08 -12.82
N ASN A 297 -12.20 -10.01 -12.99
CA ASN A 297 -12.10 -11.37 -12.44
C ASN A 297 -12.55 -12.43 -13.46
N GLU A 298 -11.96 -13.63 -13.39
CA GLU A 298 -12.28 -14.75 -14.29
C GLU A 298 -13.58 -15.48 -13.94
N GLU A 299 -14.08 -15.34 -12.70
CA GLU A 299 -15.19 -16.14 -12.19
C GLU A 299 -16.57 -15.51 -12.37
N ASP A 300 -16.63 -14.25 -12.81
CA ASP A 300 -17.89 -13.52 -13.01
C ASP A 300 -18.37 -13.57 -14.47
N GLU A 301 -19.47 -12.87 -14.76
CA GLU A 301 -20.05 -12.84 -16.10
C GLU A 301 -19.11 -12.24 -17.14
N LEU A 302 -18.19 -11.33 -16.77
CA LEU A 302 -17.17 -10.80 -17.68
C LEU A 302 -16.10 -11.86 -17.98
N GLY A 303 -15.64 -12.58 -16.95
CA GLY A 303 -14.71 -13.71 -17.10
C GLY A 303 -15.28 -14.88 -17.90
N ALA A 304 -16.60 -15.09 -17.86
CA ALA A 304 -17.28 -16.07 -18.70
C ALA A 304 -17.40 -15.64 -20.17
N LEU A 305 -17.36 -14.33 -20.46
CA LEU A 305 -17.51 -13.77 -21.82
C LEU A 305 -16.19 -13.77 -22.60
N ALA A 306 -15.06 -13.63 -21.93
CA ALA A 306 -13.74 -13.58 -22.56
C ALA A 306 -12.69 -14.27 -21.69
N ASP A 307 -11.73 -14.94 -22.33
CA ASP A 307 -10.50 -15.36 -21.65
C ASP A 307 -9.73 -14.09 -21.25
N LEU A 308 -9.72 -13.74 -19.96
CA LEU A 308 -9.09 -12.51 -19.48
C LEU A 308 -7.56 -12.56 -19.42
N ARG A 309 -6.97 -13.75 -19.66
CA ARG A 309 -5.51 -13.92 -19.69
C ARG A 309 -4.95 -13.64 -21.06
N THR A 310 -5.62 -14.12 -22.10
CA THR A 310 -5.14 -13.98 -23.49
C THR A 310 -6.01 -13.06 -24.34
N GLY A 311 -7.27 -12.90 -23.96
CA GLY A 311 -8.28 -12.15 -24.68
C GLY A 311 -8.03 -10.65 -24.61
N GLN A 312 -8.12 -10.02 -25.77
CA GLN A 312 -8.14 -8.58 -25.93
C GLN A 312 -9.48 -8.19 -26.53
N GLY A 313 -10.07 -7.14 -26.01
CA GLY A 313 -11.31 -6.62 -26.54
C GLY A 313 -11.71 -5.32 -25.88
N SER A 314 -12.83 -4.77 -26.32
CA SER A 314 -13.40 -3.57 -25.72
C SER A 314 -14.90 -3.75 -25.57
N PHE A 315 -15.42 -3.42 -24.39
CA PHE A 315 -16.83 -3.21 -24.17
C PHE A 315 -17.18 -1.79 -24.61
N GLU A 316 -18.21 -1.64 -25.43
CA GLU A 316 -18.82 -0.37 -25.82
C GLU A 316 -20.32 -0.46 -25.50
N GLY A 317 -20.80 0.32 -24.55
CA GLY A 317 -22.19 0.18 -24.11
C GLY A 317 -22.63 1.17 -23.06
N THR A 318 -23.67 0.80 -22.32
CA THR A 318 -24.22 1.57 -21.22
C THR A 318 -24.01 0.82 -19.92
N VAL A 319 -23.54 1.52 -18.87
CA VAL A 319 -23.55 1.02 -17.49
C VAL A 319 -24.67 1.70 -16.72
N THR A 320 -25.51 0.91 -16.07
CA THR A 320 -26.69 1.39 -15.33
C THR A 320 -26.63 0.88 -13.89
N PRO A 321 -26.61 1.75 -12.87
CA PRO A 321 -26.66 1.30 -11.48
C PRO A 321 -28.06 0.82 -11.11
N ILE A 322 -28.13 -0.27 -10.36
CA ILE A 322 -29.36 -0.81 -9.75
C ILE A 322 -29.13 -0.83 -8.25
N VAL A 323 -29.84 0.03 -7.54
CA VAL A 323 -29.69 0.20 -6.08
C VAL A 323 -30.83 -0.50 -5.36
N SER A 324 -30.49 -1.27 -4.33
CA SER A 324 -31.45 -2.01 -3.51
C SER A 324 -31.26 -1.62 -2.05
N TYR A 325 -32.36 -1.35 -1.35
CA TYR A 325 -32.36 -0.99 0.08
C TYR A 325 -33.58 -1.60 0.77
N GLY A 326 -33.33 -2.54 1.69
CA GLY A 326 -34.37 -3.37 2.30
C GLY A 326 -35.09 -4.20 1.23
N GLY A 327 -36.40 -4.02 1.10
CA GLY A 327 -37.20 -4.65 0.05
C GLY A 327 -37.45 -3.78 -1.18
N ASP A 328 -36.86 -2.58 -1.24
CA ASP A 328 -37.04 -1.62 -2.33
C ASP A 328 -35.86 -1.72 -3.32
N GLU A 329 -36.13 -1.52 -4.61
CA GLU A 329 -35.13 -1.57 -5.67
C GLU A 329 -35.41 -0.49 -6.72
N ARG A 330 -34.35 0.17 -7.19
CA ARG A 330 -34.44 1.21 -8.20
C ARG A 330 -33.32 1.12 -9.23
N VAL A 331 -33.71 1.12 -10.49
CA VAL A 331 -32.82 1.34 -11.63
C VAL A 331 -32.51 2.83 -11.73
N GLY A 332 -31.22 3.18 -11.73
CA GLY A 332 -30.72 4.54 -11.89
C GLY A 332 -30.58 4.96 -13.36
N GLU A 333 -29.89 6.09 -13.59
CA GLU A 333 -29.62 6.60 -14.95
C GLU A 333 -28.36 5.92 -15.52
N GLY A 334 -28.52 5.31 -16.69
CA GLY A 334 -27.41 4.69 -17.43
C GLY A 334 -26.50 5.73 -18.08
N SER A 335 -25.21 5.43 -18.15
CA SER A 335 -24.23 6.26 -18.87
C SER A 335 -23.42 5.45 -19.87
N ALA A 336 -23.11 6.06 -21.00
CA ALA A 336 -22.28 5.43 -22.04
C ALA A 336 -20.84 5.28 -21.54
N VAL A 337 -20.27 4.09 -21.73
CA VAL A 337 -18.91 3.77 -21.31
C VAL A 337 -18.20 2.93 -22.36
N SER A 338 -16.88 3.05 -22.37
CA SER A 338 -16.00 2.15 -23.10
C SER A 338 -14.90 1.66 -22.15
N LEU A 339 -14.69 0.36 -22.12
CA LEU A 339 -13.66 -0.29 -21.30
C LEU A 339 -12.90 -1.28 -22.16
N SER A 340 -11.60 -1.05 -22.31
CA SER A 340 -10.70 -1.97 -23.00
C SER A 340 -10.16 -3.03 -22.03
N LEU A 341 -10.26 -4.29 -22.41
CA LEU A 341 -9.55 -5.39 -21.74
C LEU A 341 -8.19 -5.56 -22.39
N THR A 342 -7.15 -5.33 -21.59
CA THR A 342 -5.75 -5.53 -21.98
C THR A 342 -5.25 -6.90 -21.51
N PRO A 343 -4.20 -7.45 -22.13
CA PRO A 343 -3.64 -8.72 -21.68
C PRO A 343 -3.22 -8.67 -20.21
N VAL A 344 -3.20 -9.83 -19.57
CA VAL A 344 -2.75 -9.97 -18.18
C VAL A 344 -1.33 -9.42 -18.00
N SER A 345 -1.12 -8.79 -16.85
CA SER A 345 0.18 -8.31 -16.43
C SER A 345 0.44 -8.76 -15.01
N GLN A 346 1.63 -9.30 -14.74
CA GLN A 346 2.03 -9.62 -13.38
C GLN A 346 2.49 -8.35 -12.68
N VAL A 347 1.75 -7.89 -11.68
CA VAL A 347 2.21 -6.83 -10.78
C VAL A 347 2.97 -7.47 -9.63
N VAL A 348 4.18 -7.00 -9.36
CA VAL A 348 5.01 -7.50 -8.26
C VAL A 348 5.36 -6.35 -7.34
N TYR A 349 4.93 -6.46 -6.08
CA TYR A 349 5.34 -5.58 -5.01
C TYR A 349 6.60 -6.15 -4.33
N VAL A 350 7.73 -5.47 -4.51
CA VAL A 350 8.99 -5.82 -3.85
C VAL A 350 9.14 -4.99 -2.57
N LYS A 351 9.01 -5.66 -1.42
CA LYS A 351 9.07 -5.03 -0.11
C LYS A 351 10.41 -5.30 0.55
N PHE A 352 11.27 -4.30 0.60
CA PHE A 352 12.52 -4.36 1.36
C PHE A 352 12.24 -4.10 2.85
N LEU A 353 12.46 -5.11 3.69
CA LEU A 353 12.18 -5.03 5.12
C LEU A 353 13.25 -4.22 5.86
N PRO A 354 12.95 -3.68 7.06
CA PRO A 354 13.96 -3.02 7.89
C PRO A 354 15.19 -3.91 8.19
N SER A 355 14.99 -5.23 8.30
CA SER A 355 16.07 -6.20 8.51
C SER A 355 17.05 -6.27 7.33
N TYR A 356 16.61 -6.00 6.11
CA TYR A 356 17.48 -5.89 4.94
C TYR A 356 18.43 -4.70 5.07
N VAL A 357 17.93 -3.52 5.46
CA VAL A 357 18.75 -2.31 5.65
C VAL A 357 19.80 -2.53 6.75
N GLU A 358 19.42 -3.21 7.83
CA GLU A 358 20.36 -3.59 8.88
C GLU A 358 21.42 -4.58 8.36
N SER A 359 21.08 -5.47 7.44
CA SER A 359 22.02 -6.43 6.86
C SER A 359 23.01 -5.78 5.89
N LEU A 360 22.61 -4.74 5.16
CA LEU A 360 23.54 -3.94 4.32
C LEU A 360 24.69 -3.34 5.13
N ARG A 361 24.49 -3.14 6.44
CA ARG A 361 25.55 -2.70 7.34
C ARG A 361 26.67 -3.74 7.46
N HIS A 362 26.35 -5.02 7.45
CA HIS A 362 27.34 -6.09 7.50
C HIS A 362 28.21 -6.10 6.25
N PHE A 363 27.64 -5.74 5.10
CA PHE A 363 28.37 -5.50 3.85
C PHE A 363 29.14 -4.17 3.84
N GLY A 364 28.89 -3.27 4.79
CA GLY A 364 29.41 -1.91 4.78
C GLY A 364 28.77 -0.99 3.73
N LEU A 365 27.60 -1.35 3.19
CA LEU A 365 26.93 -0.67 2.07
C LEU A 365 25.64 0.06 2.46
N ARG A 366 25.32 0.19 3.75
CA ARG A 366 24.09 0.84 4.23
C ARG A 366 23.87 2.25 3.65
N ALA A 367 24.93 3.03 3.46
CA ALA A 367 24.81 4.40 2.94
C ALA A 367 24.42 4.47 1.45
N VAL A 368 24.52 3.37 0.72
CA VAL A 368 24.16 3.24 -0.70
C VAL A 368 23.01 2.24 -0.92
N ASP A 369 22.15 2.08 0.10
CA ASP A 369 20.94 1.23 0.07
C ASP A 369 20.10 1.43 -1.20
N ARG A 370 19.77 2.69 -1.50
CA ARG A 370 18.95 3.06 -2.65
C ARG A 370 19.58 2.58 -3.96
N GLU A 371 20.89 2.66 -4.11
CA GLU A 371 21.61 2.23 -5.30
C GLU A 371 21.63 0.71 -5.45
N VAL A 372 21.75 -0.03 -4.33
CA VAL A 372 21.65 -1.50 -4.32
C VAL A 372 20.24 -1.95 -4.73
N ARG A 373 19.19 -1.36 -4.15
CA ARG A 373 17.79 -1.66 -4.52
C ARG A 373 17.53 -1.36 -6.00
N ARG A 374 17.96 -0.19 -6.47
CA ARG A 374 17.82 0.21 -7.89
C ARG A 374 18.47 -0.81 -8.82
N ARG A 375 19.67 -1.28 -8.48
CA ARG A 375 20.35 -2.31 -9.27
C ARG A 375 19.61 -3.64 -9.25
N ALA A 376 19.14 -4.09 -8.07
CA ALA A 376 18.37 -5.33 -7.96
C ALA A 376 17.11 -5.30 -8.84
N LEU A 377 16.34 -4.23 -8.78
CA LEU A 377 15.15 -4.07 -9.61
C LEU A 377 15.49 -3.91 -11.10
N SER A 378 16.62 -3.28 -11.45
CA SER A 378 17.11 -3.24 -12.84
C SER A 378 17.36 -4.65 -13.37
N VAL A 379 18.00 -5.51 -12.59
CA VAL A 379 18.28 -6.90 -12.99
C VAL A 379 17.01 -7.68 -13.25
N VAL A 380 16.00 -7.56 -12.37
CA VAL A 380 14.71 -8.23 -12.60
C VAL A 380 14.04 -7.70 -13.89
N ARG A 381 14.04 -6.39 -14.12
CA ARG A 381 13.50 -5.78 -15.37
C ARG A 381 14.24 -6.26 -16.62
N GLU A 382 15.57 -6.40 -16.54
CA GLU A 382 16.39 -6.91 -17.64
C GLU A 382 16.03 -8.37 -17.97
N LEU A 383 15.83 -9.21 -16.95
CA LEU A 383 15.51 -10.63 -17.11
C LEU A 383 14.10 -10.89 -17.65
N PHE A 384 13.13 -10.07 -17.26
CA PHE A 384 11.73 -10.14 -17.71
C PHE A 384 11.42 -9.20 -18.89
N LEU A 385 12.43 -8.60 -19.53
CA LEU A 385 12.21 -7.75 -20.69
C LEU A 385 11.48 -8.52 -21.79
N GLY A 386 10.36 -7.97 -22.29
CA GLY A 386 9.50 -8.64 -23.28
C GLY A 386 8.41 -9.54 -22.66
N VAL A 387 8.29 -9.60 -21.34
CA VAL A 387 7.19 -10.22 -20.58
C VAL A 387 6.35 -9.14 -19.91
N SER A 388 5.02 -9.32 -19.86
CA SER A 388 4.10 -8.37 -19.23
C SER A 388 4.22 -8.42 -17.70
N LEU A 389 5.19 -7.69 -17.15
CA LEU A 389 5.47 -7.65 -15.71
C LEU A 389 5.80 -6.22 -15.25
N SER A 390 5.22 -5.82 -14.12
CA SER A 390 5.39 -4.50 -13.50
C SER A 390 5.94 -4.64 -12.08
N LEU A 391 7.17 -4.13 -11.86
CA LEU A 391 7.78 -4.08 -10.53
C LEU A 391 7.46 -2.77 -9.81
N ARG A 392 7.04 -2.87 -8.55
CA ARG A 392 6.69 -1.74 -7.69
C ARG A 392 7.34 -1.86 -6.31
N GLU A 393 7.73 -0.73 -5.75
CA GLU A 393 8.30 -0.62 -4.40
C GLU A 393 7.26 -0.16 -3.36
N GLU A 394 6.06 0.19 -3.82
CA GLU A 394 4.89 0.56 -3.02
C GLU A 394 3.78 -0.47 -3.25
N GLU A 395 2.94 -0.67 -2.23
CA GLU A 395 1.82 -1.61 -2.32
C GLU A 395 0.81 -1.16 -3.38
N PRO A 396 0.40 -2.02 -4.34
CA PRO A 396 -0.52 -1.64 -5.40
C PRO A 396 -1.94 -1.36 -4.89
N GLU A 397 -2.39 -0.10 -5.02
CA GLU A 397 -3.77 0.29 -4.73
C GLU A 397 -4.73 0.06 -5.92
N ASP A 398 -4.20 -0.05 -7.13
CA ASP A 398 -4.91 -0.23 -8.40
C ASP A 398 -5.05 -1.70 -8.82
N PHE A 399 -4.40 -2.66 -8.14
CA PHE A 399 -4.52 -4.09 -8.39
C PHE A 399 -4.91 -4.85 -7.12
N ALA A 400 -5.91 -5.72 -7.23
CA ALA A 400 -6.26 -6.67 -6.17
C ALA A 400 -5.39 -7.93 -6.22
N LEU A 401 -5.00 -8.37 -7.42
CA LEU A 401 -4.09 -9.50 -7.61
C LEU A 401 -2.69 -8.96 -7.92
N TYR A 402 -1.75 -9.18 -7.00
CA TYR A 402 -0.34 -8.86 -7.18
C TYR A 402 0.53 -9.79 -6.32
N THR A 403 1.72 -10.13 -6.81
CA THR A 403 2.68 -10.94 -6.06
C THR A 403 3.43 -10.04 -5.08
N LEU A 404 3.54 -10.45 -3.82
CA LEU A 404 4.43 -9.83 -2.84
C LEU A 404 5.74 -10.61 -2.80
N VAL A 405 6.87 -9.90 -2.85
CA VAL A 405 8.19 -10.49 -2.56
C VAL A 405 8.88 -9.68 -1.49
N GLU A 406 9.18 -10.32 -0.35
CA GLU A 406 9.91 -9.68 0.74
C GLU A 406 11.43 -9.91 0.60
N VAL A 407 12.19 -8.82 0.68
CA VAL A 407 13.65 -8.86 0.79
C VAL A 407 14.02 -8.60 2.24
N ALA A 408 14.55 -9.62 2.89
CA ALA A 408 14.89 -9.65 4.30
C ALA A 408 16.40 -9.71 4.51
N GLY A 409 16.79 -9.63 5.78
CA GLY A 409 18.18 -9.80 6.22
C GLY A 409 18.57 -11.26 6.44
N PRO A 410 18.44 -11.79 7.68
CA PRO A 410 18.71 -13.19 7.99
C PRO A 410 17.72 -14.16 7.34
N ASP A 411 18.17 -15.38 7.04
CA ASP A 411 17.29 -16.53 6.76
C ASP A 411 16.67 -17.04 8.08
N PRO A 412 15.36 -16.82 8.32
CA PRO A 412 14.68 -17.23 9.54
C PRO A 412 14.51 -18.75 9.64
N ASN A 413 14.66 -19.50 8.54
CA ASN A 413 14.63 -20.96 8.56
C ASN A 413 15.95 -21.54 9.11
N GLY A 414 17.05 -20.78 9.07
CA GLY A 414 18.38 -21.23 9.48
C GLY A 414 18.95 -22.34 8.59
N LEU A 415 18.48 -22.43 7.35
CA LEU A 415 18.87 -23.46 6.38
C LEU A 415 19.91 -22.96 5.38
N GLY A 416 20.24 -21.66 5.41
CA GLY A 416 21.18 -21.05 4.47
C GLY A 416 20.58 -20.84 3.08
N LEU A 417 19.26 -20.71 2.99
CA LEU A 417 18.57 -20.43 1.73
C LEU A 417 18.91 -19.01 1.28
N LEU A 418 19.19 -18.83 -0.01
CA LEU A 418 19.40 -17.50 -0.61
C LEU A 418 18.07 -16.78 -0.83
N GLY A 419 17.09 -17.53 -1.29
CA GLY A 419 15.69 -17.15 -1.41
C GLY A 419 14.82 -18.40 -1.29
N TYR A 420 13.53 -18.20 -1.06
CA TYR A 420 12.56 -19.28 -1.05
C TYR A 420 11.15 -18.77 -1.34
N ASP A 421 10.54 -19.27 -2.41
CA ASP A 421 9.10 -19.23 -2.62
C ASP A 421 8.40 -20.24 -1.70
N ASN A 422 7.68 -19.73 -0.70
CA ASN A 422 6.88 -20.52 0.24
C ASN A 422 5.39 -20.60 -0.15
N SER A 423 5.03 -20.22 -1.39
CA SER A 423 3.66 -20.32 -1.89
C SER A 423 3.26 -21.78 -2.21
N PRO A 424 2.00 -22.19 -1.97
CA PRO A 424 1.57 -23.56 -2.24
C PRO A 424 1.44 -23.84 -3.75
N GLY A 425 1.94 -24.95 -4.29
CA GLY A 425 1.69 -25.29 -5.71
C GLY A 425 2.42 -24.38 -6.72
N LYS A 426 3.57 -23.83 -6.32
CA LYS A 426 4.57 -23.19 -7.18
C LYS A 426 5.21 -24.17 -8.19
N ASP A 427 6.16 -23.68 -8.99
CA ASP A 427 7.08 -24.42 -9.86
C ASP A 427 6.54 -24.96 -11.19
N VAL A 428 5.32 -25.50 -11.23
CA VAL A 428 4.77 -26.09 -12.46
C VAL A 428 3.40 -25.53 -12.79
N GLY A 429 3.33 -24.72 -13.86
CA GLY A 429 2.07 -24.28 -14.43
C GLY A 429 1.24 -23.36 -13.54
N ASN A 430 1.84 -22.75 -12.51
CA ASN A 430 1.16 -21.81 -11.64
C ASN A 430 0.79 -20.54 -12.45
N LEU A 431 -0.49 -20.17 -12.38
CA LEU A 431 -1.07 -19.01 -13.07
C LEU A 431 -1.66 -18.00 -12.11
N ARG A 432 -1.46 -18.19 -10.80
CA ARG A 432 -1.87 -17.22 -9.78
C ARG A 432 -1.08 -15.92 -9.96
N LEU A 433 -1.73 -14.82 -9.60
CA LEU A 433 -1.17 -13.47 -9.72
C LEU A 433 -0.94 -12.84 -8.35
N ASP A 434 -1.31 -13.52 -7.26
CA ASP A 434 -1.40 -13.04 -5.88
C ASP A 434 -0.49 -13.79 -4.89
N ASP A 435 0.55 -14.47 -5.40
CA ASP A 435 1.48 -15.22 -4.57
C ASP A 435 2.22 -14.33 -3.56
N ARG A 436 2.51 -14.88 -2.37
CA ARG A 436 3.25 -14.21 -1.31
C ARG A 436 4.55 -14.93 -1.03
N ILE A 437 5.64 -14.40 -1.57
CA ILE A 437 7.03 -14.85 -1.37
C ILE A 437 7.61 -14.05 -0.20
N GLY A 438 7.23 -14.41 1.02
CA GLY A 438 7.54 -13.62 2.21
C GLY A 438 6.79 -14.10 3.44
N GLY A 439 7.21 -13.62 4.61
CA GLY A 439 6.59 -13.98 5.88
C GLY A 439 6.53 -15.49 6.16
N LEU A 440 5.69 -15.88 7.13
CA LEU A 440 5.43 -17.27 7.48
C LEU A 440 4.21 -17.79 6.72
N ASN A 441 4.34 -18.96 6.08
CA ASN A 441 3.24 -19.73 5.54
C ASN A 441 3.04 -21.01 6.37
N ALA A 442 1.98 -21.01 7.18
CA ALA A 442 1.66 -22.13 8.06
C ALA A 442 1.31 -23.41 7.28
N LEU A 443 0.62 -23.30 6.15
CA LEU A 443 0.22 -24.46 5.34
C LEU A 443 1.44 -25.17 4.73
N THR A 444 2.40 -24.39 4.23
CA THR A 444 3.68 -24.92 3.72
C THR A 444 4.46 -25.62 4.84
N GLN A 445 4.46 -25.04 6.05
CA GLN A 445 5.12 -25.64 7.21
C GLN A 445 4.43 -26.94 7.68
N GLU A 446 3.10 -27.01 7.65
CA GLU A 446 2.34 -28.22 7.97
C GLU A 446 2.66 -29.38 7.01
N ASN A 447 3.03 -29.08 5.76
CA ASN A 447 3.48 -30.05 4.78
C ASN A 447 4.94 -30.51 4.97
N GLY A 448 5.67 -29.93 5.94
CA GLY A 448 7.05 -30.28 6.28
C GLY A 448 8.13 -29.47 5.56
N ASP A 449 7.74 -28.48 4.76
CA ASP A 449 8.64 -27.59 4.03
C ASP A 449 9.03 -26.35 4.87
N PRO A 450 10.08 -25.60 4.50
CA PRO A 450 10.42 -24.34 5.16
C PRO A 450 9.23 -23.37 5.17
N GLY A 451 8.87 -22.87 6.36
CA GLY A 451 7.68 -22.04 6.51
C GLY A 451 7.89 -20.60 6.03
N TYR A 452 9.12 -20.09 6.06
CA TYR A 452 9.41 -18.70 5.75
C TYR A 452 9.94 -18.51 4.33
N GLY A 453 9.31 -17.63 3.57
CA GLY A 453 9.75 -17.23 2.23
C GLY A 453 10.40 -15.85 2.18
N GLY A 454 10.89 -15.50 1.00
CA GLY A 454 11.55 -14.22 0.72
C GLY A 454 12.97 -14.39 0.20
N VAL A 455 13.69 -13.27 0.05
CA VAL A 455 15.11 -13.23 -0.31
C VAL A 455 15.93 -12.82 0.91
N PHE A 456 16.95 -13.61 1.26
CA PHE A 456 17.70 -13.48 2.51
C PHE A 456 19.12 -12.96 2.24
N VAL A 457 19.32 -11.65 2.43
CA VAL A 457 20.57 -10.98 2.04
C VAL A 457 21.78 -11.40 2.87
N GLU A 458 21.61 -11.80 4.14
CA GLU A 458 22.74 -12.33 4.92
C GLU A 458 23.22 -13.70 4.41
N SER A 459 22.33 -14.53 3.84
CA SER A 459 22.73 -15.82 3.26
C SER A 459 23.72 -15.66 2.10
N LEU A 460 23.76 -14.51 1.44
CA LEU A 460 24.73 -14.20 0.39
C LEU A 460 26.17 -14.15 0.90
N PHE A 461 26.40 -13.94 2.21
CA PHE A 461 27.74 -14.11 2.80
C PHE A 461 28.28 -15.52 2.60
N GLY A 462 27.42 -16.51 2.34
CA GLY A 462 27.86 -17.86 2.01
C GLY A 462 28.78 -17.95 0.80
N PHE A 463 28.77 -16.96 -0.11
CA PHE A 463 29.73 -16.87 -1.22
C PHE A 463 31.13 -16.35 -0.83
N SER A 464 31.30 -15.83 0.39
CA SER A 464 32.58 -15.38 0.94
C SER A 464 33.47 -16.57 1.33
N GLN A 465 34.80 -16.47 1.17
CA GLN A 465 35.72 -17.40 1.83
C GLN A 465 35.79 -17.15 3.35
N HIS A 466 35.24 -16.03 3.82
CA HIS A 466 35.26 -15.57 5.19
C HIS A 466 33.85 -15.08 5.62
N PRO A 467 32.83 -15.95 5.62
CA PRO A 467 31.43 -15.53 5.84
C PRO A 467 31.16 -14.99 7.25
N GLY A 468 32.12 -15.11 8.17
CA GLY A 468 31.98 -14.66 9.55
C GLY A 468 30.91 -15.46 10.30
N GLY A 469 30.15 -14.78 11.15
CA GLY A 469 29.00 -15.36 11.84
C GLY A 469 27.66 -15.18 11.11
N PHE A 470 27.68 -14.72 9.86
CA PHE A 470 26.47 -14.30 9.12
C PHE A 470 25.87 -15.43 8.28
N ALA A 471 26.70 -16.35 7.77
CA ALA A 471 26.25 -17.48 6.97
C ALA A 471 27.22 -18.66 7.05
N GLN A 472 26.75 -19.83 6.65
CA GLN A 472 27.64 -20.96 6.36
C GLN A 472 28.29 -20.75 4.99
N ARG A 473 29.57 -21.12 4.87
CA ARG A 473 30.27 -21.04 3.58
C ARG A 473 29.68 -22.06 2.61
N LEU A 474 29.21 -21.60 1.45
CA LEU A 474 28.70 -22.43 0.36
C LEU A 474 29.87 -23.11 -0.38
N ALA A 475 29.58 -24.23 -1.06
CA ALA A 475 30.54 -24.88 -1.95
C ALA A 475 30.97 -23.94 -3.10
N ALA A 476 30.06 -23.07 -3.55
CA ALA A 476 30.29 -22.08 -4.60
C ALA A 476 30.96 -20.77 -4.11
N ALA A 477 31.56 -20.76 -2.91
CA ALA A 477 32.29 -19.59 -2.41
C ALA A 477 33.46 -19.20 -3.33
N ASP A 478 33.62 -17.91 -3.59
CA ASP A 478 34.55 -17.38 -4.60
C ASP A 478 35.35 -16.20 -4.01
N PRO A 479 36.69 -16.18 -4.12
CA PRO A 479 37.51 -15.05 -3.66
C PRO A 479 37.13 -13.68 -4.23
N ALA A 480 36.46 -13.64 -5.40
CA ALA A 480 35.94 -12.40 -5.97
C ALA A 480 34.90 -11.73 -5.06
N PHE A 481 34.13 -12.50 -4.29
CA PHE A 481 33.22 -11.95 -3.30
C PHE A 481 33.99 -11.13 -2.26
N ASP A 482 35.03 -11.72 -1.69
CA ASP A 482 35.84 -11.07 -0.66
C ASP A 482 36.55 -9.83 -1.24
N HIS A 483 37.06 -9.91 -2.47
CA HIS A 483 37.67 -8.75 -3.14
C HIS A 483 36.71 -7.57 -3.29
N LEU A 484 35.43 -7.84 -3.56
CA LEU A 484 34.40 -6.82 -3.73
C LEU A 484 33.90 -6.23 -2.40
N PHE A 485 33.77 -7.06 -1.36
CA PHE A 485 33.08 -6.66 -0.12
C PHE A 485 34.00 -6.46 1.09
N ASP A 486 35.09 -7.21 1.25
CA ASP A 486 36.01 -7.06 2.41
C ASP A 486 36.57 -5.63 2.58
N PRO A 487 36.81 -4.82 1.52
CA PRO A 487 37.19 -3.41 1.69
C PRO A 487 36.17 -2.55 2.44
N PHE A 488 34.92 -2.98 2.53
CA PHE A 488 33.81 -2.26 3.17
C PHE A 488 33.36 -2.91 4.47
N ARG A 489 33.59 -4.21 4.63
CA ARG A 489 33.12 -5.02 5.76
C ARG A 489 33.84 -4.70 7.07
N PRO A 490 33.13 -4.20 8.11
CA PRO A 490 33.75 -3.90 9.40
C PRO A 490 34.37 -5.12 10.09
N ASP A 491 33.76 -6.30 9.96
CA ASP A 491 34.26 -7.54 10.56
C ASP A 491 35.58 -8.03 9.95
N ARG A 492 35.95 -7.47 8.79
CA ARG A 492 37.20 -7.71 8.07
C ARG A 492 38.18 -6.55 8.17
N GLY A 493 37.88 -5.53 8.98
CA GLY A 493 38.67 -4.30 9.10
C GLY A 493 38.52 -3.35 7.90
N GLY A 494 37.52 -3.57 7.05
CA GLY A 494 37.15 -2.68 5.96
C GLY A 494 36.53 -1.37 6.45
N ALA A 495 36.51 -0.37 5.59
CA ALA A 495 35.90 0.93 5.85
C ALA A 495 34.53 1.01 5.16
N PRO A 496 33.41 1.07 5.91
CA PRO A 496 32.06 1.20 5.35
C PRO A 496 31.92 2.41 4.45
N VAL A 497 30.97 2.35 3.52
CA VAL A 497 30.59 3.48 2.69
C VAL A 497 29.89 4.53 3.54
N LEU A 498 30.33 5.77 3.43
CA LEU A 498 29.74 6.92 4.13
C LEU A 498 28.78 7.67 3.21
N ALA A 499 27.74 8.27 3.78
CA ALA A 499 26.79 9.10 3.02
C ALA A 499 27.48 10.28 2.29
N THR A 500 28.63 10.75 2.80
CA THR A 500 29.43 11.81 2.18
C THR A 500 30.19 11.36 0.92
N GLU A 501 30.31 10.05 0.66
CA GLU A 501 30.93 9.54 -0.57
C GLU A 501 29.99 9.67 -1.80
N GLY A 502 28.71 9.99 -1.59
CA GLY A 502 27.74 10.18 -2.66
C GLY A 502 27.27 8.87 -3.32
N ALA A 503 26.36 8.99 -4.28
CA ALA A 503 25.87 7.84 -5.04
C ALA A 503 26.89 7.48 -6.15
N PRO A 504 27.37 6.22 -6.22
CA PRO A 504 28.26 5.80 -7.31
C PRO A 504 27.56 5.88 -8.67
N GLY A 505 28.35 6.18 -9.71
CA GLY A 505 27.92 6.02 -11.10
C GLY A 505 27.79 4.55 -11.52
N PRO A 506 27.21 4.26 -12.70
CA PRO A 506 27.12 2.90 -13.23
C PRO A 506 28.52 2.35 -13.57
N VAL A 507 28.69 1.02 -13.43
CA VAL A 507 29.91 0.33 -13.86
C VAL A 507 29.88 0.14 -15.37
N THR A 508 30.78 0.79 -16.10
CA THR A 508 30.87 0.69 -17.57
C THR A 508 31.85 -0.38 -18.05
N ASP A 509 32.80 -0.79 -17.20
CA ASP A 509 33.75 -1.87 -17.46
C ASP A 509 33.81 -2.81 -16.26
N LEU A 510 33.19 -3.98 -16.39
CA LEU A 510 33.13 -4.99 -15.34
C LEU A 510 34.49 -5.63 -15.05
N ALA A 511 35.45 -5.59 -16.00
CA ALA A 511 36.78 -6.13 -15.77
C ALA A 511 37.54 -5.28 -14.74
N ALA A 512 37.20 -4.00 -14.63
CA ALA A 512 37.78 -3.10 -13.64
C ALA A 512 37.37 -3.46 -12.19
N CYS A 513 36.32 -4.27 -11.99
CA CYS A 513 35.88 -4.71 -10.67
C CYS A 513 36.74 -5.82 -10.06
N GLU A 514 37.56 -6.52 -10.85
CA GLU A 514 38.41 -7.61 -10.38
C GLU A 514 39.83 -7.14 -10.00
N GLY A 515 40.14 -5.85 -10.21
CA GLY A 515 41.44 -5.25 -9.94
C GLY A 515 41.47 -4.32 -8.74
N ARG A 516 42.64 -3.71 -8.48
CA ARG A 516 42.73 -2.56 -7.57
C ARG A 516 42.10 -1.35 -8.24
N ALA A 517 40.97 -0.90 -7.71
CA ALA A 517 40.23 0.24 -8.22
C ALA A 517 40.28 1.42 -7.24
N PRO A 518 40.12 2.68 -7.71
CA PRO A 518 39.80 3.81 -6.84
C PRO A 518 38.54 3.52 -6.02
N ARG A 519 38.46 4.12 -4.82
CA ARG A 519 37.37 3.90 -3.85
C ARG A 519 35.98 4.03 -4.48
N GLU A 520 35.74 5.07 -5.26
CA GLU A 520 34.45 5.29 -5.95
C GLU A 520 34.06 4.11 -6.85
N LEU A 521 35.00 3.59 -7.63
CA LEU A 521 34.76 2.43 -8.50
C LEU A 521 34.59 1.13 -7.68
N GLN A 522 35.31 0.98 -6.55
CA GLN A 522 35.07 -0.15 -5.64
C GLN A 522 33.62 -0.12 -5.11
N VAL A 523 33.11 1.05 -4.72
CA VAL A 523 31.72 1.20 -4.26
C VAL A 523 30.74 0.85 -5.38
N ALA A 524 30.98 1.37 -6.60
CA ALA A 524 30.15 1.06 -7.76
C ALA A 524 30.12 -0.46 -8.07
N CYS A 525 31.27 -1.14 -8.01
CA CYS A 525 31.38 -2.58 -8.22
C CYS A 525 30.67 -3.39 -7.12
N ALA A 526 30.78 -2.99 -5.86
CA ALA A 526 30.10 -3.65 -4.75
C ALA A 526 28.57 -3.48 -4.84
N VAL A 527 28.10 -2.28 -5.18
CA VAL A 527 26.68 -2.01 -5.46
C VAL A 527 26.17 -2.83 -6.64
N HIS A 528 26.94 -2.89 -7.74
CA HIS A 528 26.61 -3.70 -8.90
C HIS A 528 26.44 -5.17 -8.52
N ALA A 529 27.46 -5.74 -7.86
CA ALA A 529 27.49 -7.15 -7.50
C ALA A 529 26.38 -7.53 -6.50
N LEU A 530 26.21 -6.77 -5.40
CA LEU A 530 25.18 -7.07 -4.40
C LEU A 530 23.77 -6.86 -4.97
N GLY A 531 23.55 -5.78 -5.72
CA GLY A 531 22.28 -5.55 -6.40
C GLY A 531 21.97 -6.67 -7.39
N SER A 532 22.95 -7.15 -8.17
CA SER A 532 22.76 -8.27 -9.08
C SER A 532 22.47 -9.59 -8.38
N LEU A 533 23.15 -9.90 -7.27
CA LEU A 533 22.84 -11.08 -6.45
C LEU A 533 21.39 -11.08 -5.95
N ILE A 534 20.92 -9.95 -5.40
CA ILE A 534 19.55 -9.80 -4.91
C ILE A 534 18.56 -9.88 -6.06
N GLY A 535 18.82 -9.17 -7.17
CA GLY A 535 17.95 -9.15 -8.34
C GLY A 535 17.82 -10.50 -9.03
N ASP A 536 18.92 -11.25 -9.20
CA ASP A 536 18.89 -12.59 -9.77
C ASP A 536 18.15 -13.57 -8.84
N THR A 537 18.29 -13.44 -7.53
CA THR A 537 17.56 -14.29 -6.56
C THR A 537 16.07 -13.97 -6.58
N LEU A 538 15.70 -12.68 -6.57
CA LEU A 538 14.31 -12.23 -6.74
C LEU A 538 13.68 -12.79 -8.03
N ALA A 539 14.39 -12.69 -9.15
CA ALA A 539 13.89 -13.18 -10.43
C ALA A 539 13.73 -14.71 -10.47
N HIS A 540 14.59 -15.45 -9.78
CA HIS A 540 14.50 -16.90 -9.63
C HIS A 540 13.26 -17.32 -8.84
N GLU A 541 13.03 -16.73 -7.66
CA GLU A 541 11.84 -17.02 -6.86
C GLU A 541 10.54 -16.58 -7.57
N LEU A 542 10.58 -15.46 -8.30
CA LEU A 542 9.45 -15.08 -9.16
C LEU A 542 9.23 -16.06 -10.30
N GLY A 543 10.29 -16.67 -10.83
CA GLY A 543 10.18 -17.78 -11.80
C GLY A 543 9.38 -18.94 -11.21
N HIS A 544 9.73 -19.38 -9.99
CA HIS A 544 9.01 -20.43 -9.28
C HIS A 544 7.53 -20.09 -9.08
N ALA A 545 7.23 -18.88 -8.61
CA ALA A 545 5.86 -18.41 -8.45
C ALA A 545 5.10 -18.37 -9.79
N LEU A 546 5.77 -18.04 -10.88
CA LEU A 546 5.18 -18.06 -12.23
C LEU A 546 5.15 -19.47 -12.86
N GLY A 547 5.43 -20.53 -12.11
CA GLY A 547 5.36 -21.90 -12.63
C GLY A 547 6.53 -22.30 -13.53
N LEU A 548 7.70 -21.66 -13.34
CA LEU A 548 8.95 -22.05 -13.98
C LEU A 548 9.82 -22.87 -13.04
N ALA A 549 9.91 -24.16 -13.34
CA ALA A 549 10.96 -25.07 -12.90
C ALA A 549 11.27 -26.06 -14.03
N GLN A 550 10.21 -26.77 -14.46
CA GLN A 550 10.06 -27.38 -15.78
C GLN A 550 8.59 -27.19 -16.18
N PRO A 551 8.26 -26.23 -17.07
CA PRO A 551 6.87 -25.84 -17.33
C PRO A 551 5.98 -26.99 -17.87
N GLU A 552 6.58 -28.09 -18.34
CA GLU A 552 5.89 -29.31 -18.81
C GLU A 552 6.37 -30.59 -18.07
N GLY A 553 7.15 -30.46 -17.00
CA GLY A 553 7.76 -31.57 -16.25
C GLY A 553 7.25 -31.70 -14.82
N ALA A 554 7.88 -32.58 -14.03
CA ALA A 554 7.53 -32.84 -12.63
C ALA A 554 8.60 -32.37 -11.62
N ALA A 555 9.60 -31.62 -12.09
CA ALA A 555 10.79 -31.25 -11.30
C ALA A 555 10.78 -29.78 -10.87
N PHE A 556 11.45 -29.53 -9.74
CA PHE A 556 11.63 -28.22 -9.08
C PHE A 556 12.74 -27.36 -9.72
N HIS A 557 13.59 -27.94 -10.57
CA HIS A 557 14.60 -27.27 -11.38
C HIS A 557 14.74 -27.98 -12.74
N HIS A 558 15.51 -27.40 -13.66
CA HIS A 558 15.93 -28.11 -14.88
C HIS A 558 16.63 -29.44 -14.53
N ALA A 559 16.53 -30.42 -15.43
CA ALA A 559 17.14 -31.75 -15.18
C ALA A 559 18.68 -31.70 -15.23
N THR A 560 19.23 -30.64 -15.82
CA THR A 560 20.67 -30.37 -15.95
C THR A 560 20.92 -28.86 -15.75
N ASP A 561 21.92 -28.52 -14.94
CA ASP A 561 22.40 -27.15 -14.82
C ASP A 561 23.35 -26.80 -15.98
N ALA A 562 23.27 -25.58 -16.50
CA ALA A 562 24.18 -25.05 -17.51
C ALA A 562 24.48 -23.55 -17.32
N PRO A 563 25.67 -23.07 -17.71
CA PRO A 563 26.07 -21.68 -17.47
C PRO A 563 25.04 -20.65 -17.95
N GLY A 564 24.69 -19.70 -17.08
CA GLY A 564 23.79 -18.59 -17.40
C GLY A 564 22.29 -18.90 -17.38
N ARG A 565 21.86 -20.11 -16.99
CA ARG A 565 20.44 -20.42 -16.84
C ARG A 565 19.92 -19.91 -15.49
N LEU A 566 18.91 -19.04 -15.52
CA LEU A 566 18.37 -18.41 -14.31
C LEU A 566 17.72 -19.43 -13.35
N MET A 567 17.00 -20.43 -13.88
CA MET A 567 16.21 -21.40 -13.11
C MET A 567 16.98 -22.66 -12.68
N ASP A 568 18.30 -22.67 -12.89
CA ASP A 568 19.19 -23.71 -12.37
C ASP A 568 19.23 -23.72 -10.84
N SER A 569 19.57 -24.88 -10.28
CA SER A 569 19.57 -25.09 -8.83
C SER A 569 20.51 -24.10 -8.11
N GLY A 570 20.08 -23.68 -6.91
CA GLY A 570 20.74 -22.64 -6.14
C GLY A 570 22.24 -22.88 -5.92
N ASP A 571 22.60 -24.12 -5.62
CA ASP A 571 23.94 -24.65 -5.33
C ASP A 571 24.84 -24.82 -6.56
N HIS A 572 24.27 -24.84 -7.76
CA HIS A 572 25.00 -25.05 -9.02
C HIS A 572 25.33 -23.75 -9.76
N ARG A 573 24.70 -22.62 -9.37
CA ARG A 573 24.96 -21.30 -9.97
C ARG A 573 26.08 -20.54 -9.23
N PRO A 574 27.24 -20.29 -9.85
CA PRO A 574 28.40 -19.71 -9.17
C PRO A 574 28.22 -18.22 -8.86
N PHE A 575 28.95 -17.73 -7.84
CA PHE A 575 28.93 -16.32 -7.44
C PHE A 575 29.14 -15.36 -8.62
N ARG A 576 30.18 -15.58 -9.44
CA ARG A 576 30.54 -14.70 -10.56
C ARG A 576 29.41 -14.50 -11.57
N GLU A 577 28.61 -15.55 -11.80
CA GLU A 577 27.45 -15.51 -12.66
C GLU A 577 26.36 -14.62 -12.04
N ARG A 578 25.97 -14.90 -10.79
CA ARG A 578 24.91 -14.14 -10.08
C ARG A 578 25.29 -12.67 -9.81
N ALA A 579 26.58 -12.42 -9.59
CA ALA A 579 27.12 -11.08 -9.43
C ALA A 579 27.35 -10.35 -10.78
N ARG A 580 27.12 -11.05 -11.90
CA ARG A 580 27.27 -10.54 -13.27
C ARG A 580 28.62 -9.85 -13.48
N LEU A 581 29.69 -10.57 -13.14
CA LEU A 581 31.08 -10.12 -13.28
C LEU A 581 31.63 -10.41 -14.68
N ALA A 582 32.75 -9.77 -15.02
CA ALA A 582 33.40 -9.95 -16.32
C ALA A 582 33.74 -11.43 -16.59
N GLY A 583 33.47 -11.88 -17.82
CA GLY A 583 33.73 -13.25 -18.25
C GLY A 583 32.74 -14.30 -17.76
N ALA A 584 31.76 -13.94 -16.92
CA ALA A 584 30.67 -14.83 -16.56
C ALA A 584 29.64 -14.96 -17.70
N ALA A 585 28.95 -16.10 -17.76
CA ALA A 585 27.85 -16.29 -18.69
C ALA A 585 26.70 -15.32 -18.35
N PRO A 586 26.04 -14.70 -19.36
CA PRO A 586 24.91 -13.83 -19.12
C PRO A 586 23.74 -14.66 -18.56
N VAL A 587 23.17 -14.20 -17.45
CA VAL A 587 22.02 -14.85 -16.81
C VAL A 587 20.74 -14.54 -17.60
N MET A 588 19.98 -15.57 -17.94
CA MET A 588 18.74 -15.48 -18.71
C MET A 588 17.81 -16.68 -18.48
N PHE A 589 16.53 -16.51 -18.80
CA PHE A 589 15.64 -17.65 -19.02
C PHE A 589 16.04 -18.39 -20.31
N CYS A 590 16.07 -19.73 -20.26
CA CYS A 590 16.25 -20.58 -21.44
C CYS A 590 15.03 -20.48 -22.38
N THR A 591 15.15 -20.98 -23.61
CA THR A 591 14.14 -20.82 -24.68
C THR A 591 12.73 -21.20 -24.24
N ASP A 592 12.53 -22.41 -23.71
CA ASP A 592 11.18 -22.89 -23.38
C ASP A 592 10.57 -22.18 -22.17
N SER A 593 11.41 -21.83 -21.18
CA SER A 593 10.98 -21.04 -20.02
C SER A 593 10.52 -19.65 -20.45
N TYR A 594 11.26 -18.99 -21.33
CA TYR A 594 10.88 -17.67 -21.82
C TYR A 594 9.64 -17.72 -22.72
N ALA A 595 9.54 -18.73 -23.61
CA ALA A 595 8.35 -18.94 -24.43
C ALA A 595 7.09 -19.23 -23.59
N TYR A 596 7.25 -19.95 -22.47
CA TYR A 596 6.21 -20.13 -21.48
C TYR A 596 5.77 -18.79 -20.86
N LEU A 597 6.71 -17.96 -20.39
CA LEU A 597 6.39 -16.64 -19.83
C LEU A 597 5.66 -15.73 -20.81
N GLN A 598 6.11 -15.67 -22.08
CA GLN A 598 5.43 -14.88 -23.11
C GLN A 598 4.02 -15.37 -23.42
N ARG A 599 3.73 -16.66 -23.19
CA ARG A 599 2.40 -17.24 -23.36
C ARG A 599 1.47 -16.84 -22.21
N ILE A 600 1.95 -16.89 -20.97
CA ILE A 600 1.12 -16.63 -19.79
C ILE A 600 1.04 -15.14 -19.42
N LEU A 601 2.04 -14.34 -19.81
CA LEU A 601 2.15 -12.90 -19.55
C LEU A 601 2.55 -12.16 -20.84
N PRO A 602 1.67 -12.14 -21.86
CA PRO A 602 2.00 -11.59 -23.17
C PRO A 602 2.16 -10.06 -23.13
N SER A 603 3.30 -9.55 -23.60
CA SER A 603 3.59 -8.11 -23.73
C SER A 603 3.28 -7.53 -25.11
N GLY A 604 3.25 -8.39 -26.14
CA GLY A 604 3.22 -7.98 -27.55
C GLY A 604 4.60 -7.64 -28.14
N GLU A 605 5.64 -7.57 -27.31
CA GLU A 605 7.02 -7.36 -27.73
C GLU A 605 7.70 -8.70 -28.09
N PRO A 606 8.57 -8.73 -29.12
CA PRO A 606 9.35 -9.92 -29.42
C PRO A 606 10.38 -10.22 -28.32
N ASP A 607 10.91 -11.45 -28.32
CA ASP A 607 12.06 -11.79 -27.48
C ASP A 607 13.24 -10.84 -27.77
N PRO A 608 13.72 -10.07 -26.79
CA PRO A 608 14.84 -9.16 -27.00
C PRO A 608 16.17 -9.91 -27.21
N ILE A 609 16.21 -11.21 -26.96
CA ILE A 609 17.41 -12.05 -27.07
C ILE A 609 17.26 -12.99 -28.28
N PRO A 610 18.01 -12.76 -29.38
CA PRO A 610 17.84 -13.51 -30.63
C PRO A 610 18.17 -15.00 -30.53
N THR A 611 19.03 -15.39 -29.58
CA THR A 611 19.50 -16.77 -29.41
C THR A 611 19.60 -17.09 -27.92
N ARG A 612 18.49 -17.57 -27.33
CA ARG A 612 18.50 -18.17 -25.99
C ARG A 612 19.10 -19.58 -26.05
N VAL A 613 19.73 -19.99 -24.95
CA VAL A 613 20.21 -21.36 -24.79
C VAL A 613 18.99 -22.29 -24.60
N SER A 614 19.05 -23.49 -25.19
CA SER A 614 18.05 -24.54 -24.95
C SER A 614 17.91 -24.84 -23.45
N CYS A 615 16.74 -25.31 -23.03
CA CYS A 615 16.55 -25.82 -21.67
C CYS A 615 17.06 -27.27 -21.49
N ASP A 616 17.26 -27.99 -22.61
CA ASP A 616 17.79 -29.37 -22.66
C ASP A 616 19.30 -29.49 -22.41
#